data_AF-A0A812NDI4-F1
#
_entry.id   AF-A0A812NDI4-F1
#
_cell.length_a   1.000
_cell.length_b   1.000
_cell.length_c   1.000
_cell.angle_alpha   90.00
_cell.angle_beta   90.00
_cell.angle_gamma   90.00
#
_symmetry.space_group_name_H-M   'P 1'
#
loop_
_entity.id
_entity.type
_entity.pdbx_description
1 polymer ?
#
loop_
_entity_poly.entity_id
_entity_poly.type
_entity_poly.pdbx_seq_one_letter_code
_entity_poly.pdbx_strand_id
1 'polypeptide(L)'
;MGRLAWHHGSYRDIMIRAFLDGWELGDGGTGYGVTLPFEAGGFPLLLHDLRFHVQASNLMELQSPEDLECPKLVDVIMADAQDLGRRSPANQRAKRRNKTSKNAKQGDDSEAAGIGAACATLGIWALTFQEIRLGLGMLQEGGTFFFRFGWRGRGDQEEHWYREAILRLLGLVIAFFKEVFPFKSESFHQADPCFYVVAAGFQRQGYEDAMLETRLKSAIQSIIACEAVGDLPECIQTLAEFSTPSNHQRIDELLDTVSRVRAIGLSSRTTVEAGGRESPEAQLIIRPVPYHLTMPRLRQHMECYGKIGYIRRRSHAVGVGADALIQFVQPAHAKMALEAINDMKVLGETVVARLGKSG
;
A
#
# COMPACT_ATOMS: atom_id res chain seq x y z
N MET A 1 -4.65 -26.46 16.79
CA MET A 1 -5.02 -26.75 15.38
C MET A 1 -6.45 -26.29 15.13
N GLY A 2 -6.63 -25.13 14.49
CA GLY A 2 -7.95 -24.62 14.11
C GLY A 2 -7.80 -23.65 12.95
N ARG A 3 -8.19 -24.08 11.75
CA ARG A 3 -8.24 -23.22 10.55
C ARG A 3 -9.46 -22.33 10.66
N LEU A 4 -9.27 -21.04 10.84
CA LEU A 4 -10.32 -20.04 10.65
C LEU A 4 -10.33 -19.61 9.19
N ALA A 5 -11.38 -20.03 8.48
CA ALA A 5 -11.74 -19.54 7.16
C ALA A 5 -12.26 -18.11 7.26
N TRP A 6 -11.80 -17.21 6.39
CA TRP A 6 -12.29 -15.83 6.36
C TRP A 6 -12.83 -15.46 4.98
N HIS A 7 -14.06 -14.94 4.98
CA HIS A 7 -14.80 -14.43 3.83
C HIS A 7 -14.86 -12.89 3.85
N HIS A 8 -14.54 -12.32 2.68
CA HIS A 8 -15.13 -11.15 1.98
C HIS A 8 -15.02 -9.71 2.51
N GLY A 9 -14.64 -8.81 1.59
CA GLY A 9 -15.10 -7.41 1.57
C GLY A 9 -14.13 -6.38 0.97
N SER A 10 -14.04 -6.31 -0.36
CA SER A 10 -13.94 -5.09 -1.19
C SER A 10 -13.15 -3.91 -0.59
N TYR A 11 -11.84 -3.83 -0.88
CA TYR A 11 -10.86 -2.72 -0.73
C TYR A 11 -9.44 -3.24 -0.32
N ARG A 12 -9.21 -4.55 -0.33
CA ARG A 12 -8.18 -5.19 0.50
C ARG A 12 -6.84 -5.53 -0.16
N ASP A 13 -6.67 -5.29 -1.45
CA ASP A 13 -5.42 -5.71 -2.12
C ASP A 13 -4.81 -4.52 -2.87
N ILE A 14 -3.76 -3.92 -2.30
CA ILE A 14 -2.80 -3.14 -3.09
C ILE A 14 -1.76 -4.14 -3.58
N MET A 15 -1.96 -4.64 -4.80
CA MET A 15 -0.96 -5.48 -5.44
C MET A 15 0.22 -4.61 -5.91
N ILE A 16 1.36 -4.66 -5.21
CA ILE A 16 2.68 -4.32 -5.78
C ILE A 16 3.13 -5.47 -6.68
N ARG A 17 2.31 -5.80 -7.67
CA ARG A 17 2.64 -6.86 -8.64
C ARG A 17 3.36 -6.27 -9.85
N ALA A 18 2.90 -5.10 -10.29
CA ALA A 18 3.42 -4.43 -11.47
C ALA A 18 4.84 -3.82 -11.35
N PHE A 19 5.43 -3.73 -10.14
CA PHE A 19 6.84 -3.34 -9.99
C PHE A 19 7.78 -4.55 -9.96
N LEU A 20 7.30 -5.69 -9.45
CA LEU A 20 8.13 -6.89 -9.28
C LEU A 20 8.18 -7.78 -10.52
N ASP A 21 7.26 -7.60 -11.46
CA ASP A 21 7.32 -8.29 -12.77
C ASP A 21 8.55 -7.89 -13.61
N GLY A 22 9.40 -6.97 -13.13
CA GLY A 22 10.74 -6.70 -13.69
C GLY A 22 11.80 -6.31 -12.65
N TRP A 23 11.49 -6.43 -11.36
CA TRP A 23 12.42 -6.11 -10.28
C TRP A 23 12.76 -7.39 -9.53
N GLU A 24 13.89 -7.97 -9.91
CA GLU A 24 14.44 -9.15 -9.27
C GLU A 24 15.35 -8.69 -8.12
N LEU A 25 15.13 -9.25 -6.92
CA LEU A 25 16.21 -9.36 -5.96
C LEU A 25 17.37 -10.03 -6.70
N GLY A 26 18.51 -9.34 -6.83
CA GLY A 26 19.69 -9.89 -7.48
C GLY A 26 20.09 -11.24 -6.86
N ASP A 27 20.97 -11.99 -7.53
CA ASP A 27 21.41 -13.31 -7.04
C ASP A 27 21.84 -13.24 -5.57
N GLY A 28 21.10 -13.94 -4.69
CA GLY A 28 21.35 -13.97 -3.24
C GLY A 28 20.73 -12.83 -2.40
N GLY A 29 20.03 -11.87 -3.01
CA GLY A 29 19.40 -10.76 -2.30
C GLY A 29 18.23 -11.20 -1.39
N THR A 30 18.03 -10.46 -0.30
CA THR A 30 16.98 -10.65 0.70
C THR A 30 16.08 -9.43 0.82
N GLY A 31 14.77 -9.68 0.95
CA GLY A 31 13.78 -8.61 1.11
C GLY A 31 12.97 -8.76 2.37
N TYR A 32 12.51 -7.63 2.91
CA TYR A 32 11.71 -7.59 4.12
C TYR A 32 10.54 -6.63 4.03
N GLY A 33 9.36 -7.10 4.41
CA GLY A 33 8.12 -6.35 4.43
C GLY A 33 7.68 -6.11 5.86
N VAL A 34 7.28 -4.89 6.15
CA VAL A 34 6.75 -4.50 7.45
C VAL A 34 5.37 -3.89 7.27
N THR A 35 4.39 -4.41 7.98
CA THR A 35 3.03 -3.89 8.00
C THR A 35 2.40 -4.06 9.39
N LEU A 36 1.28 -3.40 9.64
CA LEU A 36 0.52 -3.61 10.86
C LEU A 36 -0.14 -5.00 10.87
N PRO A 37 -0.60 -5.51 12.02
CA PRO A 37 -1.51 -6.64 12.05
C PRO A 37 -2.79 -6.30 11.29
N PHE A 38 -3.40 -7.29 10.67
CA PHE A 38 -4.60 -7.11 9.85
C PHE A 38 -5.74 -6.42 10.63
N GLU A 39 -5.91 -6.80 11.90
CA GLU A 39 -6.87 -6.24 12.85
C GLU A 39 -6.64 -4.75 13.16
N ALA A 40 -5.39 -4.28 13.02
CA ALA A 40 -5.00 -2.88 13.23
C ALA A 40 -4.98 -2.06 11.93
N GLY A 41 -5.31 -2.68 10.79
CA GLY A 41 -5.35 -2.03 9.48
C GLY A 41 -4.20 -2.38 8.54
N GLY A 42 -3.40 -3.39 8.86
CA GLY A 42 -2.39 -3.93 7.94
C GLY A 42 -3.02 -4.64 6.74
N PHE A 43 -2.28 -4.67 5.64
CA PHE A 43 -2.67 -5.32 4.41
C PHE A 43 -1.77 -6.52 4.11
N PRO A 44 -2.31 -7.61 3.53
CA PRO A 44 -1.47 -8.69 3.07
C PRO A 44 -0.54 -8.20 1.95
N LEU A 45 0.76 -8.29 2.17
CA LEU A 45 1.75 -8.07 1.12
C LEU A 45 1.79 -9.31 0.23
N LEU A 46 1.17 -9.22 -0.94
CA LEU A 46 1.10 -10.31 -1.91
C LEU A 46 2.40 -10.35 -2.73
N LEU A 47 3.46 -10.84 -2.10
CA LEU A 47 4.79 -11.02 -2.67
C LEU A 47 5.06 -12.51 -2.84
N HIS A 48 5.46 -12.92 -4.05
CA HIS A 48 5.72 -14.32 -4.39
C HIS A 48 7.23 -14.57 -4.58
N ASP A 49 8.06 -14.17 -3.62
CA ASP A 49 9.49 -14.51 -3.59
C ASP A 49 9.84 -15.13 -2.23
N LEU A 50 10.48 -16.31 -2.24
CA LEU A 50 10.86 -17.04 -1.03
C LEU A 50 11.94 -16.33 -0.20
N ARG A 51 12.65 -15.38 -0.81
CA ARG A 51 13.68 -14.55 -0.18
C ARG A 51 13.10 -13.29 0.45
N PHE A 52 11.79 -13.09 0.31
CA PHE A 52 11.08 -11.94 0.86
C PHE A 52 10.25 -12.36 2.07
N HIS A 53 10.61 -11.85 3.24
CA HIS A 53 9.90 -12.11 4.49
C HIS A 53 8.97 -10.96 4.85
N VAL A 54 7.83 -11.25 5.47
CA VAL A 54 6.86 -10.22 5.89
C VAL A 54 6.55 -10.38 7.36
N GLN A 55 6.73 -9.32 8.14
CA GLN A 55 6.33 -9.22 9.53
C GLN A 55 5.11 -8.32 9.67
N ALA A 56 4.08 -8.86 10.32
CA ALA A 56 2.91 -8.10 10.76
C ALA A 56 3.01 -7.89 12.28
N SER A 57 3.24 -6.67 12.73
CA SER A 57 3.40 -6.34 14.15
C SER A 57 3.00 -4.90 14.46
N ASN A 58 2.72 -4.59 15.73
CA ASN A 58 2.45 -3.21 16.13
C ASN A 58 3.75 -2.39 16.06
N LEU A 59 3.96 -1.70 14.94
CA LEU A 59 5.20 -1.00 14.65
C LEU A 59 5.52 0.11 15.67
N MET A 60 4.49 0.64 16.34
CA MET A 60 4.65 1.69 17.35
C MET A 60 5.19 1.16 18.68
N GLU A 61 5.13 -0.16 18.92
CA GLU A 61 5.70 -0.79 20.13
C GLU A 61 7.20 -1.08 19.98
N LEU A 62 7.71 -1.15 18.75
CA LEU A 62 9.11 -1.45 18.45
C LEU A 62 10.00 -0.25 18.83
N GLN A 63 10.95 -0.48 19.74
CA GLN A 63 11.81 0.55 20.34
C GLN A 63 13.09 0.78 19.55
N SER A 64 13.56 -0.21 18.78
CA SER A 64 14.69 -0.09 17.86
C SER A 64 14.50 -0.93 16.59
N PRO A 65 15.26 -0.66 15.52
CA PRO A 65 15.26 -1.49 14.32
C PRO A 65 15.56 -2.97 14.59
N GLU A 66 16.36 -3.28 15.62
CA GLU A 66 16.68 -4.65 16.03
C GLU A 66 15.50 -5.43 16.61
N ASP A 67 14.40 -4.77 16.97
CA ASP A 67 13.17 -5.44 17.38
C ASP A 67 12.42 -6.05 16.19
N LEU A 68 12.82 -5.75 14.95
CA LEU A 68 12.34 -6.44 13.77
C LEU A 68 12.92 -7.86 13.71
N GLU A 69 12.09 -8.82 13.30
CA GLU A 69 12.53 -10.22 13.03
C GLU A 69 13.35 -10.32 11.72
N CYS A 70 13.66 -9.18 11.11
CA CYS A 70 14.42 -9.02 9.89
C CYS A 70 15.90 -9.36 10.11
N PRO A 71 16.55 -10.09 9.19
CA PRO A 71 18.02 -10.10 9.13
C PRO A 71 18.58 -8.68 9.09
N LYS A 72 19.71 -8.42 9.74
CA LYS A 72 20.38 -7.12 9.60
C LYS A 72 20.92 -6.96 8.19
N LEU A 73 20.87 -5.74 7.66
CA LEU A 73 21.46 -5.35 6.38
C LEU A 73 20.83 -6.10 5.19
N VAL A 74 19.52 -5.98 5.03
CA VAL A 74 18.79 -6.52 3.88
C VAL A 74 18.90 -5.60 2.66
N ASP A 75 18.79 -6.17 1.47
CA ASP A 75 18.83 -5.45 0.19
C ASP A 75 17.61 -4.56 -0.01
N VAL A 76 16.47 -4.99 0.54
CA VAL A 76 15.16 -4.44 0.22
C VAL A 76 14.30 -4.36 1.46
N ILE A 77 13.67 -3.21 1.67
CA ILE A 77 12.62 -3.06 2.66
C ILE A 77 11.39 -2.43 2.06
N MET A 78 10.23 -3.02 2.35
CA MET A 78 8.92 -2.51 1.97
C MET A 78 8.08 -2.22 3.21
N ALA A 79 7.74 -0.95 3.40
CA ALA A 79 6.87 -0.47 4.45
C ALA A 79 5.48 -0.11 3.86
N ASP A 80 4.44 -0.81 4.32
CA ASP A 80 3.07 -0.55 3.90
C ASP A 80 2.09 -0.75 5.06
N ALA A 81 2.29 0.05 6.10
CA ALA A 81 1.38 0.17 7.21
C ALA A 81 0.43 1.36 7.00
N GLN A 82 -0.78 1.21 7.55
CA GLN A 82 -1.81 2.23 7.48
C GLN A 82 -2.48 2.44 8.83
N ASP A 83 -2.67 3.70 9.23
CA ASP A 83 -3.50 4.02 10.39
C ASP A 83 -4.99 3.99 10.02
N LEU A 84 -5.56 2.78 9.88
CA LEU A 84 -6.98 2.56 9.62
C LEU A 84 -7.81 2.42 10.89
N GLY A 85 -7.17 2.15 12.04
CA GLY A 85 -7.85 1.88 13.30
C GLY A 85 -8.84 2.98 13.69
N ARG A 86 -8.52 4.26 13.44
CA ARG A 86 -9.43 5.38 13.73
C ARG A 86 -10.49 5.63 12.64
N ARG A 87 -10.36 5.01 11.46
CA ARG A 87 -11.24 5.20 10.29
C ARG A 87 -12.29 4.09 10.13
N SER A 88 -12.28 3.05 10.96
CA SER A 88 -13.29 1.98 10.85
C SER A 88 -14.72 2.51 11.11
N PRO A 89 -15.73 2.11 10.31
CA PRO A 89 -17.12 2.48 10.55
C PRO A 89 -17.64 2.05 11.93
N ALA A 90 -17.06 0.99 12.51
CA ALA A 90 -17.37 0.52 13.86
C ALA A 90 -16.95 1.54 14.93
N ASN A 91 -15.74 2.11 14.80
CA ASN A 91 -15.21 3.12 15.73
C ASN A 91 -15.91 4.49 15.57
N GLN A 92 -16.31 4.85 14.35
CA GLN A 92 -17.12 6.06 14.12
C GLN A 92 -18.55 5.93 14.70
N ARG A 93 -19.16 4.73 14.67
CA ARG A 93 -20.46 4.47 15.31
C ARG A 93 -20.39 4.48 16.83
N ALA A 94 -19.32 3.94 17.43
CA ALA A 94 -19.10 3.99 18.87
C ALA A 94 -18.97 5.44 19.39
N LYS A 95 -18.20 6.28 18.68
CA LYS A 95 -18.04 7.70 19.02
C LYS A 95 -19.36 8.51 18.93
N ARG A 96 -20.24 8.16 17.99
CA ARG A 96 -21.58 8.78 17.85
C ARG A 96 -22.54 8.41 18.98
N ARG A 97 -22.49 7.18 19.51
CA ARG A 97 -23.31 6.75 20.66
C ARG A 97 -22.86 7.41 21.98
N ASN A 98 -21.56 7.61 22.19
CA ASN A 98 -21.06 8.23 23.42
C ASN A 98 -21.30 9.74 23.50
N LYS A 99 -21.50 10.45 22.38
CA LYS A 99 -21.84 11.89 22.39
C LYS A 99 -23.27 12.20 22.86
N THR A 100 -24.16 11.21 22.95
CA THR A 100 -25.58 11.42 23.33
C THR A 100 -25.89 11.08 24.80
N SER A 101 -24.93 10.55 25.55
CA SER A 101 -25.09 10.23 26.97
C SER A 101 -24.33 11.23 27.85
N LYS A 102 -25.07 12.12 28.54
CA LYS A 102 -24.48 13.05 29.54
C LYS A 102 -23.99 12.36 30.82
N ASN A 103 -24.13 11.04 30.95
CA ASN A 103 -23.77 10.25 32.14
C ASN A 103 -23.01 8.96 31.79
N ALA A 104 -22.08 9.01 30.82
CA ALA A 104 -21.16 7.90 30.61
C ALA A 104 -20.08 7.91 31.71
N LYS A 105 -20.25 7.06 32.72
CA LYS A 105 -19.14 6.61 33.58
C LYS A 105 -18.01 6.11 32.66
N GLN A 106 -16.77 6.48 32.98
CA GLN A 106 -15.54 5.86 32.48
C GLN A 106 -15.68 4.34 32.61
N GLY A 107 -16.13 3.70 31.54
CA GLY A 107 -16.12 2.26 31.37
C GLY A 107 -15.04 1.97 30.36
N ASP A 108 -14.14 1.06 30.73
CA ASP A 108 -13.01 0.50 29.97
C ASP A 108 -12.80 1.13 28.59
N ASP A 109 -11.71 1.88 28.48
CA ASP A 109 -11.10 2.24 27.21
C ASP A 109 -10.85 0.96 26.41
N SER A 110 -11.84 0.51 25.64
CA SER A 110 -11.60 -0.48 24.60
C SER A 110 -10.53 0.14 23.71
N GLU A 111 -9.33 -0.43 23.74
CA GLU A 111 -8.14 -0.04 22.99
C GLU A 111 -8.52 0.77 21.75
N ALA A 112 -8.28 2.08 21.80
CA ALA A 112 -8.65 2.95 20.70
C ALA A 112 -7.86 2.50 19.46
N ALA A 113 -8.47 1.68 18.61
CA ALA A 113 -7.77 1.07 17.48
C ALA A 113 -7.10 2.17 16.64
N GLY A 114 -5.82 1.96 16.31
CA GLY A 114 -4.98 2.93 15.58
C GLY A 114 -3.91 3.53 16.48
N ILE A 115 -3.15 4.48 15.93
CA ILE A 115 -1.97 5.00 16.62
C ILE A 115 -2.39 5.95 17.75
N GLY A 116 -1.74 5.82 18.91
CA GLY A 116 -1.97 6.63 20.11
C GLY A 116 -1.54 8.09 20.03
N ALA A 117 -1.68 8.77 18.89
CA ALA A 117 -1.34 10.17 18.74
C ALA A 117 -2.41 11.10 19.36
N ALA A 118 -1.96 12.19 20.01
CA ALA A 118 -2.81 13.24 20.58
C ALA A 118 -3.70 13.86 19.49
N CYS A 119 -3.11 14.25 18.35
CA CYS A 119 -3.85 14.59 17.15
C CYS A 119 -4.06 13.37 16.25
N ALA A 120 -5.31 12.98 16.02
CA ALA A 120 -5.66 11.82 15.19
C ALA A 120 -5.12 11.90 13.75
N THR A 121 -5.07 13.10 13.17
CA THR A 121 -4.58 13.30 11.80
C THR A 121 -3.08 13.06 11.68
N LEU A 122 -2.34 13.20 12.79
CA LEU A 122 -0.89 13.02 12.84
C LEU A 122 -0.47 11.56 13.09
N GLY A 123 -1.41 10.67 13.43
CA GLY A 123 -1.13 9.24 13.62
C GLY A 123 -0.46 8.61 12.40
N ILE A 124 -1.00 8.85 11.20
CA ILE A 124 -0.39 8.34 9.95
C ILE A 124 1.02 8.89 9.71
N TRP A 125 1.32 10.13 10.11
CA TRP A 125 2.66 10.69 9.99
C TRP A 125 3.62 10.01 10.95
N ALA A 126 3.22 9.80 12.21
CA ALA A 126 4.02 9.05 13.17
C ALA A 126 4.31 7.63 12.66
N LEU A 127 3.32 6.97 12.04
CA LEU A 127 3.52 5.66 11.42
C LEU A 127 4.58 5.69 10.33
N THR A 128 4.42 6.61 9.35
CA THR A 128 5.33 6.72 8.22
C THR A 128 6.77 7.00 8.67
N PHE A 129 6.95 7.87 9.67
CA PHE A 129 8.28 8.12 10.23
C PHE A 129 8.84 6.91 10.97
N GLN A 130 8.01 6.15 11.69
CA GLN A 130 8.43 4.91 12.36
C GLN A 130 8.80 3.83 11.34
N GLU A 131 8.03 3.67 10.27
CA GLU A 131 8.34 2.79 9.16
C GLU A 131 9.68 3.12 8.50
N ILE A 132 9.94 4.41 8.25
CA ILE A 132 11.23 4.89 7.74
C ILE A 132 12.34 4.58 8.75
N ARG A 133 12.13 4.86 10.04
CA ARG A 133 13.14 4.64 11.08
C ARG A 133 13.56 3.17 11.17
N LEU A 134 12.57 2.29 11.27
CA LEU A 134 12.79 0.85 11.37
C LEU A 134 13.38 0.30 10.07
N GLY A 135 12.85 0.73 8.92
CA GLY A 135 13.32 0.30 7.62
C GLY A 135 14.77 0.69 7.36
N LEU A 136 15.10 1.98 7.44
CA LEU A 136 16.46 2.44 7.16
C LEU A 136 17.50 1.83 8.11
N GLY A 137 17.14 1.56 9.36
CA GLY A 137 18.01 0.89 10.33
C GLY A 137 18.48 -0.49 9.85
N MET A 138 17.62 -1.22 9.14
CA MET A 138 17.89 -2.58 8.65
C MET A 138 18.42 -2.65 7.22
N LEU A 139 18.41 -1.55 6.46
CA LEU A 139 18.72 -1.55 5.02
C LEU A 139 20.23 -1.48 4.73
N GLN A 140 20.79 -2.38 3.93
CA GLN A 140 22.22 -2.33 3.59
C GLN A 140 22.60 -1.13 2.70
N GLU A 141 23.90 -0.82 2.62
CA GLU A 141 24.45 0.14 1.66
C GLU A 141 24.03 -0.24 0.22
N GLY A 142 23.56 0.73 -0.54
CA GLY A 142 23.04 0.52 -1.89
C GLY A 142 21.63 -0.08 -1.95
N GLY A 143 21.02 -0.43 -0.81
CA GLY A 143 19.70 -1.05 -0.74
C GLY A 143 18.56 -0.16 -1.23
N THR A 144 17.36 -0.77 -1.34
CA THR A 144 16.14 -0.11 -1.81
C THR A 144 15.05 -0.10 -0.73
N PHE A 145 14.45 1.06 -0.53
CA PHE A 145 13.35 1.26 0.40
C PHE A 145 12.07 1.67 -0.35
N PHE A 146 10.97 1.01 -0.01
CA PHE A 146 9.64 1.32 -0.48
C PHE A 146 8.81 1.75 0.70
N PHE A 147 8.12 2.87 0.58
CA PHE A 147 7.08 3.21 1.52
C PHE A 147 5.90 3.85 0.84
N ARG A 148 4.73 3.62 1.40
CA ARG A 148 3.50 4.20 0.90
C ARG A 148 3.34 5.64 1.39
N PHE A 149 2.92 6.52 0.48
CA PHE A 149 2.65 7.91 0.80
C PHE A 149 1.38 8.43 0.14
N GLY A 150 0.78 9.46 0.74
CA GLY A 150 -0.43 10.11 0.24
C GLY A 150 -0.14 11.50 -0.34
N TRP A 151 -0.62 11.77 -1.54
CA TRP A 151 -0.56 13.10 -2.14
C TRP A 151 -1.97 13.62 -2.48
N ARG A 152 -2.34 14.75 -1.88
CA ARG A 152 -3.69 15.34 -2.00
C ARG A 152 -3.88 16.12 -3.31
N GLY A 153 -2.79 16.59 -3.92
CA GLY A 153 -2.79 17.45 -5.12
C GLY A 153 -2.48 18.90 -4.78
N ARG A 154 -2.15 19.70 -5.80
CA ARG A 154 -1.97 21.16 -5.71
C ARG A 154 -3.32 21.89 -5.84
N GLY A 155 -3.38 23.14 -5.38
CA GLY A 155 -4.51 24.07 -5.60
C GLY A 155 -5.08 24.63 -4.30
N ASP A 156 -6.34 25.09 -4.34
CA ASP A 156 -7.02 25.80 -3.24
C ASP A 156 -7.16 25.01 -1.93
N GLN A 157 -6.81 23.72 -1.94
CA GLN A 157 -6.85 22.81 -0.79
C GLN A 157 -5.46 22.41 -0.29
N GLU A 158 -4.39 22.98 -0.85
CA GLU A 158 -3.02 22.72 -0.40
C GLU A 158 -2.74 23.47 0.92
N GLU A 159 -2.76 22.74 2.02
CA GLU A 159 -2.46 23.28 3.34
C GLU A 159 -0.94 23.50 3.48
N HIS A 160 -0.52 24.71 3.89
CA HIS A 160 0.90 25.07 4.00
C HIS A 160 1.70 24.11 4.87
N TRP A 161 1.17 23.73 6.04
CA TRP A 161 1.82 22.78 6.96
C TRP A 161 2.06 21.41 6.30
N TYR A 162 1.12 20.96 5.47
CA TYR A 162 1.19 19.66 4.80
C TYR A 162 2.27 19.68 3.74
N ARG A 163 2.34 20.76 2.95
CA ARG A 163 3.36 20.95 1.95
C ARG A 163 4.75 21.01 2.56
N GLU A 164 4.92 21.79 3.63
CA GLU A 164 6.20 21.90 4.32
C GLU A 164 6.65 20.57 4.93
N ALA A 165 5.72 19.81 5.53
CA ALA A 165 6.02 18.49 6.06
C ALA A 165 6.45 17.49 4.98
N ILE A 166 5.83 17.55 3.79
CA ILE A 166 6.22 16.74 2.63
C ILE A 166 7.62 17.09 2.16
N LEU A 167 7.95 18.38 2.05
CA LEU A 167 9.28 18.81 1.60
C LEU A 167 10.38 18.32 2.53
N ARG A 168 10.12 18.31 3.85
CA ARG A 168 11.07 17.78 4.85
C ARG A 168 11.17 16.25 4.78
N LEU A 169 10.04 15.54 4.70
CA LEU A 169 10.01 14.08 4.61
C LEU A 169 10.68 13.56 3.34
N LEU A 170 10.30 14.07 2.17
CA LEU A 170 10.85 13.61 0.90
C LEU A 170 12.25 14.18 0.64
N GLY A 171 12.55 15.37 1.16
CA GLY A 171 13.90 15.93 1.15
C GLY A 171 14.88 15.05 1.92
N LEU A 172 14.45 14.52 3.07
CA LEU A 172 15.21 13.51 3.81
C LEU A 172 15.49 12.28 2.95
N VAL A 173 14.46 11.70 2.33
CA VAL A 173 14.63 10.48 1.50
C VAL A 173 15.58 10.77 0.32
N ILE A 174 15.44 11.92 -0.35
CA ILE A 174 16.33 12.30 -1.45
C ILE A 174 17.78 12.50 -0.99
N ALA A 175 18.00 12.94 0.25
CA ALA A 175 19.35 13.16 0.78
C ALA A 175 20.13 11.85 1.02
N PHE A 176 19.44 10.75 1.32
CA PHE A 176 20.06 9.47 1.69
C PHE A 176 19.94 8.37 0.62
N PHE A 177 19.43 8.70 -0.56
CA PHE A 177 19.26 7.75 -1.66
C PHE A 177 19.72 8.38 -2.98
N LYS A 178 20.34 7.56 -3.84
CA LYS A 178 20.80 8.00 -5.16
C LYS A 178 19.62 8.34 -6.07
N GLU A 179 18.60 7.48 -6.05
CA GLU A 179 17.44 7.59 -6.92
C GLU A 179 16.16 7.55 -6.09
N VAL A 180 15.23 8.46 -6.37
CA VAL A 180 13.92 8.51 -5.72
C VAL A 180 12.88 8.81 -6.79
N PHE A 181 11.88 7.94 -6.92
CA PHE A 181 10.82 8.08 -7.91
C PHE A 181 9.47 7.58 -7.38
N PRO A 182 8.37 8.09 -7.93
CA PRO A 182 7.04 7.63 -7.54
C PRO A 182 6.66 6.38 -8.32
N PHE A 183 6.12 5.37 -7.62
CA PHE A 183 5.47 4.24 -8.23
C PHE A 183 3.97 4.26 -7.95
N LYS A 184 3.17 4.07 -8.99
CA LYS A 184 1.71 4.02 -8.89
C LYS A 184 1.20 2.96 -9.83
N SER A 185 0.60 1.91 -9.27
CA SER A 185 0.04 0.82 -10.07
C SER A 185 -1.01 1.32 -11.05
N GLU A 186 -0.89 0.90 -12.30
CA GLU A 186 -1.83 1.24 -13.36
C GLU A 186 -3.22 0.60 -13.17
N SER A 187 -3.33 -0.39 -12.30
CA SER A 187 -4.51 -1.23 -12.23
C SER A 187 -5.29 -1.09 -10.92
N PHE A 188 -4.61 -0.84 -9.80
CA PHE A 188 -5.25 -0.91 -8.47
C PHE A 188 -5.61 0.46 -7.89
N HIS A 189 -4.72 1.44 -8.03
CA HIS A 189 -4.84 2.72 -7.31
C HIS A 189 -4.56 3.95 -8.15
N GLN A 190 -4.64 3.90 -9.49
CA GLN A 190 -4.35 5.07 -10.34
C GLN A 190 -5.12 6.33 -9.93
N ALA A 191 -6.41 6.24 -9.60
CA ALA A 191 -7.19 7.44 -9.25
C ALA A 191 -7.09 7.87 -7.78
N ASP A 192 -6.48 7.04 -6.92
CA ASP A 192 -6.41 7.30 -5.48
C ASP A 192 -5.29 8.29 -5.15
N PRO A 193 -5.33 9.00 -4.02
CA PRO A 193 -4.25 9.91 -3.63
C PRO A 193 -2.96 9.18 -3.18
N CYS A 194 -3.02 7.86 -2.95
CA CYS A 194 -1.87 7.10 -2.49
C CYS A 194 -0.95 6.65 -3.63
N PHE A 195 0.35 6.57 -3.38
CA PHE A 195 1.38 6.02 -4.26
C PHE A 195 2.52 5.46 -3.40
N TYR A 196 3.48 4.76 -4.00
CA TYR A 196 4.71 4.35 -3.31
C TYR A 196 5.84 5.28 -3.69
N VAL A 197 6.62 5.69 -2.70
CA VAL A 197 7.94 6.27 -2.94
C VAL A 197 8.92 5.12 -3.01
N VAL A 198 9.65 5.02 -4.12
CA VAL A 198 10.72 4.05 -4.33
C VAL A 198 12.04 4.80 -4.23
N ALA A 199 12.87 4.42 -3.27
CA ALA A 199 14.16 5.04 -3.00
C ALA A 199 15.26 3.98 -3.11
N ALA A 200 16.16 4.13 -4.08
CA ALA A 200 17.20 3.16 -4.41
C ALA A 200 18.61 3.74 -4.22
N GLY A 201 19.56 2.87 -3.90
CA GLY A 201 20.94 3.26 -3.65
C GLY A 201 21.10 3.97 -2.31
N PHE A 202 20.64 3.34 -1.23
CA PHE A 202 20.77 3.87 0.14
C PHE A 202 22.22 4.19 0.51
N GLN A 203 22.43 5.35 1.13
CA GLN A 203 23.74 5.83 1.58
C GLN A 203 23.85 5.67 3.11
N ARG A 204 24.30 4.50 3.53
CA ARG A 204 24.34 4.08 4.94
C ARG A 204 25.29 4.93 5.77
N GLN A 205 26.49 5.25 5.24
CA GLN A 205 27.43 6.09 5.99
C GLN A 205 26.83 7.46 6.31
N GLY A 206 26.14 8.09 5.35
CA GLY A 206 25.46 9.35 5.58
C GLY A 206 24.37 9.24 6.65
N TYR A 207 23.59 8.15 6.63
CA TYR A 207 22.55 7.88 7.64
C TYR A 207 23.14 7.80 9.06
N GLU A 208 24.27 7.12 9.21
CA GLU A 208 24.97 6.94 10.48
C GLU A 208 25.60 8.25 10.96
N ASP A 209 26.31 8.96 10.08
CA ASP A 209 26.96 10.25 10.38
C ASP A 209 25.94 11.33 10.79
N ALA A 210 24.76 11.32 10.17
CA ALA A 210 23.67 12.23 10.50
C ALA A 210 22.94 11.88 11.80
N MET A 211 23.24 10.72 12.40
CA MET A 211 22.51 10.14 13.54
C MET A 211 21.00 10.06 13.27
N LEU A 212 20.63 9.65 12.05
CA LEU A 212 19.27 9.82 11.58
C LEU A 212 18.26 8.98 12.38
N GLU A 213 18.65 7.80 12.88
CA GLU A 213 17.78 6.98 13.74
C GLU A 213 17.28 7.78 14.96
N THR A 214 18.21 8.46 15.65
CA THR A 214 17.93 9.26 16.85
C THR A 214 17.02 10.43 16.51
N ARG A 215 17.28 11.13 15.39
CA ARG A 215 16.46 12.25 14.93
C ARG A 215 15.04 11.81 14.58
N LEU A 216 14.90 10.69 13.86
CA LEU A 216 13.61 10.10 13.53
C LEU A 216 12.85 9.68 14.80
N LYS A 217 13.53 9.05 15.76
CA LYS A 217 12.93 8.68 17.05
C LYS A 217 12.35 9.90 17.77
N SER A 218 13.14 10.98 17.86
CA SER A 218 12.70 12.23 18.46
C SER A 218 11.52 12.86 17.70
N ALA A 219 11.57 12.87 16.37
CA ALA A 219 10.48 13.36 15.53
C ALA A 219 9.17 12.59 15.78
N ILE A 220 9.22 11.26 15.83
CA ILE A 220 8.05 10.41 16.10
C ILE A 220 7.43 10.73 17.46
N GLN A 221 8.25 10.87 18.50
CA GLN A 221 7.78 11.23 19.84
C GLN A 221 7.09 12.60 19.85
N SER A 222 7.68 13.60 19.18
CA SER A 222 7.09 14.93 19.02
C SER A 222 5.76 14.88 18.26
N ILE A 223 5.68 14.11 17.16
CA ILE A 223 4.45 13.97 16.37
C ILE A 223 3.34 13.30 17.18
N ILE A 224 3.64 12.26 17.97
CA ILE A 224 2.66 11.57 18.81
C ILE A 224 2.08 12.52 19.87
N ALA A 225 2.92 13.36 20.47
CA ALA A 225 2.51 14.33 21.49
C ALA A 225 1.83 15.59 20.90
N CYS A 226 1.95 15.83 19.60
CA CYS A 226 1.46 17.04 18.95
C CYS A 226 -0.08 17.08 18.89
N GLU A 227 -0.64 18.20 19.33
CA GLU A 227 -2.11 18.40 19.41
C GLU A 227 -2.70 19.04 18.16
N ALA A 228 -1.91 19.79 17.36
CA ALA A 228 -2.38 20.54 16.22
C ALA A 228 -1.63 20.21 14.92
N VAL A 229 -2.38 20.03 13.83
CA VAL A 229 -1.78 19.66 12.53
C VAL A 229 -0.84 20.72 11.96
N GLY A 230 -1.07 21.99 12.30
CA GLY A 230 -0.25 23.11 11.86
C GLY A 230 1.20 23.04 12.36
N ASP A 231 1.43 22.36 13.49
CA ASP A 231 2.72 22.31 14.17
C ASP A 231 3.54 21.08 13.75
N LEU A 232 3.03 20.28 12.81
CA LEU A 232 3.75 19.12 12.28
C LEU A 232 5.15 19.49 11.74
N PRO A 233 5.35 20.58 10.97
CA PRO A 233 6.69 20.98 10.55
C PRO A 233 7.64 21.19 11.73
N GLU A 234 7.19 21.82 12.81
CA GLU A 234 8.01 22.05 14.01
C GLU A 234 8.42 20.73 14.69
N CYS A 235 7.50 19.76 14.74
CA CYS A 235 7.78 18.42 15.27
C CYS A 235 8.93 17.71 14.55
N ILE A 236 9.16 18.05 13.27
CA ILE A 236 10.19 17.48 12.41
C ILE A 236 11.28 18.49 12.04
N GLN A 237 11.49 19.53 12.86
CA GLN A 237 12.47 20.60 12.61
C GLN A 237 13.92 20.10 12.49
N THR A 238 14.24 18.98 13.14
CA THR A 238 15.56 18.32 13.04
C THR A 238 15.86 17.79 11.63
N LEU A 239 14.87 17.77 10.73
CA LEU A 239 14.99 17.32 9.34
C LEU A 239 14.98 18.50 8.35
N ALA A 240 14.87 19.74 8.82
CA ALA A 240 14.73 20.92 7.97
C ALA A 240 15.94 21.13 7.03
N GLU A 241 17.13 20.70 7.44
CA GLU A 241 18.35 20.83 6.62
C GLU A 241 18.28 20.07 5.29
N PHE A 242 17.48 18.99 5.22
CA PHE A 242 17.30 18.22 4.00
C PHE A 242 16.28 18.86 3.04
N SER A 243 15.59 19.92 3.47
CA SER A 243 14.60 20.67 2.70
C SER A 243 15.27 21.79 1.90
N THR A 244 16.19 21.42 1.00
CA THR A 244 16.95 22.39 0.17
C THR A 244 16.16 22.79 -1.08
N PRO A 245 16.43 23.96 -1.69
CA PRO A 245 15.77 24.36 -2.94
C PRO A 245 15.93 23.36 -4.08
N SER A 246 17.10 22.70 -4.16
CA SER A 246 17.34 21.64 -5.15
C SER A 246 16.45 20.42 -4.89
N ASN A 247 16.29 20.02 -3.63
CA ASN A 247 15.39 18.93 -3.27
C ASN A 247 13.93 19.32 -3.52
N HIS A 248 13.53 20.58 -3.29
CA HIS A 248 12.16 21.04 -3.56
C HIS A 248 11.79 20.85 -5.02
N GLN A 249 12.67 21.23 -5.95
CA GLN A 249 12.42 21.04 -7.38
C GLN A 249 12.23 19.56 -7.72
N ARG A 250 13.10 18.67 -7.22
CA ARG A 250 12.99 17.22 -7.46
C ARG A 250 11.69 16.65 -6.89
N ILE A 251 11.28 17.11 -5.70
CA ILE A 251 10.02 16.70 -5.06
C ILE A 251 8.82 17.18 -5.88
N ASP A 252 8.87 18.41 -6.40
CA ASP A 252 7.83 18.96 -7.24
C ASP A 252 7.63 18.15 -8.53
N GLU A 253 8.73 17.79 -9.20
CA GLU A 253 8.70 16.94 -10.39
C GLU A 253 8.11 15.54 -10.09
N LEU A 254 8.47 14.96 -8.93
CA LEU A 254 7.93 13.70 -8.44
C LEU A 254 6.42 13.78 -8.22
N LEU A 255 5.95 14.80 -7.47
CA LEU A 255 4.53 14.96 -7.14
C LEU A 255 3.68 15.36 -8.35
N ASP A 256 4.24 16.11 -9.30
CA ASP A 256 3.58 16.42 -10.58
C ASP A 256 3.40 15.14 -11.41
N THR A 257 4.37 14.22 -11.39
CA THR A 257 4.23 12.90 -12.01
C THR A 257 3.08 12.09 -11.40
N VAL A 258 3.00 12.03 -10.06
CA VAL A 258 1.88 11.39 -9.35
C VAL A 258 0.54 12.03 -9.73
N SER A 259 0.50 13.35 -9.80
CA SER A 259 -0.72 14.11 -10.14
C SER A 259 -1.19 13.82 -11.56
N ARG A 260 -0.27 13.74 -12.54
CA ARG A 260 -0.60 13.37 -13.92
C ARG A 260 -1.17 11.96 -14.02
N VAL A 261 -0.52 10.97 -13.41
CA VAL A 261 -1.03 9.58 -13.38
C VAL A 261 -2.40 9.51 -12.71
N ARG A 262 -2.61 10.29 -11.64
CA ARG A 262 -3.90 10.38 -10.97
C ARG A 262 -5.00 10.99 -11.85
N ALA A 263 -4.69 12.05 -12.58
CA ALA A 263 -5.62 12.67 -13.52
C ALA A 263 -6.05 11.70 -14.64
N ILE A 264 -5.10 10.91 -15.17
CA ILE A 264 -5.38 9.84 -16.14
C ILE A 264 -6.34 8.82 -15.52
N GLY A 265 -6.01 8.30 -14.33
CA GLY A 265 -6.84 7.30 -13.64
C GLY A 265 -8.27 7.78 -13.34
N LEU A 266 -8.44 9.05 -12.93
CA LEU A 266 -9.75 9.65 -12.69
C LEU A 266 -10.57 9.79 -13.97
N SER A 267 -9.92 10.23 -15.06
CA SER A 267 -10.55 10.34 -16.38
C SER A 267 -11.02 8.97 -16.88
N SER A 268 -10.17 7.94 -16.77
CA SER A 268 -10.50 6.57 -17.15
C SER A 268 -11.66 5.99 -16.32
N ARG A 269 -11.73 6.26 -15.00
CA ARG A 269 -12.87 5.84 -14.17
C ARG A 269 -14.18 6.51 -14.63
N THR A 270 -14.13 7.80 -14.93
CA THR A 270 -15.31 8.59 -15.35
C THR A 270 -15.90 8.06 -16.67
N THR A 271 -15.05 7.71 -17.64
CA THR A 271 -15.50 7.11 -18.92
C THR A 271 -16.19 5.76 -18.73
N VAL A 272 -15.75 4.96 -17.76
CA VAL A 272 -16.34 3.64 -17.50
C VAL A 272 -17.63 3.73 -16.67
N GLU A 273 -17.70 4.63 -15.70
CA GLU A 273 -18.91 4.87 -14.90
C GLU A 273 -20.04 5.51 -15.70
N ALA A 274 -19.71 6.27 -16.76
CA ALA A 274 -20.67 6.86 -17.70
C ALA A 274 -21.29 5.84 -18.68
N GLY A 275 -21.13 4.53 -18.46
CA GLY A 275 -21.74 3.49 -19.30
C GLY A 275 -20.99 3.24 -20.61
N GLY A 276 -19.67 3.44 -20.63
CA GLY A 276 -18.83 3.00 -21.75
C GLY A 276 -19.14 1.55 -22.12
N ARG A 277 -19.31 1.26 -23.41
CA ARG A 277 -19.64 -0.09 -23.92
C ARG A 277 -18.70 -1.13 -23.31
N GLU A 278 -19.25 -2.27 -22.86
CA GLU A 278 -18.47 -3.41 -22.39
C GLU A 278 -17.37 -3.72 -23.41
N SER A 279 -16.11 -3.55 -23.03
CA SER A 279 -14.99 -3.85 -23.92
C SER A 279 -14.79 -5.37 -23.98
N PRO A 280 -14.81 -6.00 -25.17
CA PRO A 280 -14.46 -7.40 -25.33
C PRO A 280 -13.06 -7.72 -24.79
N GLU A 281 -12.15 -6.76 -24.80
CA GLU A 281 -10.77 -6.90 -24.30
C GLU A 281 -10.72 -6.96 -22.77
N ALA A 282 -11.78 -6.53 -22.08
CA ALA A 282 -11.94 -6.67 -20.64
C ALA A 282 -12.59 -8.01 -20.24
N GLN A 283 -12.81 -8.92 -21.18
CA GLN A 283 -13.29 -10.28 -20.90
C GLN A 283 -12.13 -11.25 -20.74
N LEU A 284 -12.21 -12.08 -19.71
CA LEU A 284 -11.30 -13.20 -19.48
C LEU A 284 -12.11 -14.51 -19.49
N ILE A 285 -11.70 -15.46 -20.32
CA ILE A 285 -12.35 -16.76 -20.48
C ILE A 285 -11.42 -17.84 -19.93
N ILE A 286 -11.86 -18.55 -18.89
CA ILE A 286 -11.11 -19.59 -18.17
C ILE A 286 -11.63 -20.97 -18.57
N ARG A 287 -10.73 -21.87 -18.95
CA ARG A 287 -11.01 -23.24 -19.41
C ARG A 287 -9.86 -24.21 -19.07
N PRO A 288 -10.13 -25.43 -18.60
CA PRO A 288 -11.34 -25.84 -17.89
C PRO A 288 -11.41 -25.17 -16.50
N VAL A 289 -12.62 -25.08 -15.94
CA VAL A 289 -12.87 -24.67 -14.55
C VAL A 289 -13.20 -25.93 -13.73
N PRO A 290 -12.25 -26.40 -12.90
CA PRO A 290 -12.48 -27.48 -11.96
C PRO A 290 -13.72 -27.28 -11.07
N TYR A 291 -14.34 -28.39 -10.65
CA TYR A 291 -15.53 -28.34 -9.78
C TYR A 291 -15.27 -27.62 -8.45
N HIS A 292 -14.05 -27.71 -7.91
CA HIS A 292 -13.68 -27.04 -6.67
C HIS A 292 -13.52 -25.52 -6.81
N LEU A 293 -13.35 -25.00 -8.03
CA LEU A 293 -13.35 -23.57 -8.33
C LEU A 293 -14.78 -23.09 -8.54
N THR A 294 -15.46 -22.82 -7.43
CA THR A 294 -16.83 -22.27 -7.42
C THR A 294 -16.84 -20.81 -7.86
N MET A 295 -18.02 -20.27 -8.20
CA MET A 295 -18.16 -18.85 -8.57
C MET A 295 -17.66 -17.88 -7.49
N PRO A 296 -17.96 -18.08 -6.19
CA PRO A 296 -17.36 -17.28 -5.12
C PRO A 296 -15.84 -17.39 -5.05
N ARG A 297 -15.27 -18.58 -5.26
CA ARG A 297 -13.80 -18.78 -5.27
C ARG A 297 -13.14 -18.11 -6.46
N LEU A 298 -13.73 -18.24 -7.65
CA LEU A 298 -13.27 -17.50 -8.84
C LEU A 298 -13.31 -15.99 -8.59
N ARG A 299 -14.39 -15.47 -8.00
CA ARG A 299 -14.46 -14.05 -7.63
C ARG A 299 -13.35 -13.68 -6.65
N GLN A 300 -13.16 -14.45 -5.58
CA GLN A 300 -12.13 -14.21 -4.58
C GLN A 300 -10.71 -14.21 -5.18
N HIS A 301 -10.41 -15.16 -6.06
CA HIS A 301 -9.11 -15.21 -6.73
C HIS A 301 -8.93 -14.07 -7.72
N MET A 302 -10.01 -13.57 -8.32
CA MET A 302 -9.93 -12.66 -9.46
C MET A 302 -10.14 -11.18 -9.09
N GLU A 303 -10.80 -10.90 -7.96
CA GLU A 303 -11.08 -9.54 -7.50
C GLU A 303 -9.82 -8.78 -7.10
N CYS A 304 -8.75 -9.51 -6.73
CA CYS A 304 -7.43 -8.92 -6.49
C CYS A 304 -6.77 -8.39 -7.75
N TYR A 305 -7.28 -8.67 -8.97
CA TYR A 305 -6.76 -8.12 -10.23
C TYR A 305 -7.53 -6.90 -10.74
N GLY A 306 -8.70 -6.62 -10.16
CA GLY A 306 -9.52 -5.48 -10.53
C GLY A 306 -11.00 -5.67 -10.27
N LYS A 307 -11.77 -4.59 -10.47
CA LYS A 307 -13.22 -4.63 -10.27
C LYS A 307 -13.87 -5.52 -11.32
N ILE A 308 -14.57 -6.55 -10.85
CA ILE A 308 -15.32 -7.49 -11.68
C ILE A 308 -16.74 -6.96 -11.87
N GLY A 309 -17.12 -6.67 -13.12
CA GLY A 309 -18.50 -6.35 -13.49
C GLY A 309 -19.42 -7.55 -13.26
N TYR A 310 -19.11 -8.69 -13.90
CA TYR A 310 -19.82 -9.95 -13.66
C TYR A 310 -18.95 -11.17 -13.94
N ILE A 311 -19.41 -12.32 -13.44
CA ILE A 311 -18.86 -13.63 -13.79
C ILE A 311 -20.02 -14.47 -14.32
N ARG A 312 -19.78 -15.22 -15.40
CA ARG A 312 -20.70 -16.23 -15.93
C ARG A 312 -19.99 -17.57 -15.97
N ARG A 313 -20.61 -18.61 -15.44
CA ARG A 313 -20.13 -19.99 -15.57
C ARG A 313 -21.02 -20.75 -16.52
N ARG A 314 -20.42 -21.47 -17.46
CA ARG A 314 -21.11 -22.37 -18.38
C ARG A 314 -20.66 -23.80 -18.07
N SER A 315 -21.54 -24.58 -17.49
CA SER A 315 -21.31 -26.02 -17.33
C SER A 315 -21.51 -26.71 -18.68
N HIS A 316 -20.62 -27.65 -19.00
CA HIS A 316 -20.78 -28.53 -20.16
C HIS A 316 -21.42 -29.85 -19.74
N ALA A 317 -21.68 -30.73 -20.71
CA ALA A 317 -22.19 -32.07 -20.46
C ALA A 317 -21.30 -32.83 -19.45
N VAL A 318 -21.91 -33.79 -18.75
CA VAL A 318 -21.27 -34.58 -17.69
C VAL A 318 -19.92 -35.13 -18.19
N GLY A 319 -18.83 -34.82 -17.48
CA GLY A 319 -17.47 -35.26 -17.80
C GLY A 319 -16.60 -34.26 -18.59
N VAL A 320 -17.17 -33.18 -19.15
CA VAL A 320 -16.44 -32.19 -19.96
C VAL A 320 -15.92 -31.00 -19.13
N GLY A 321 -16.49 -30.78 -17.93
CA GLY A 321 -16.11 -29.68 -17.03
C GLY A 321 -16.96 -28.42 -17.20
N ALA A 322 -16.43 -27.25 -16.84
CA ALA A 322 -17.10 -25.96 -16.97
C ALA A 322 -16.15 -24.90 -17.54
N ASP A 323 -16.70 -23.87 -18.16
CA ASP A 323 -15.99 -22.64 -18.50
C ASP A 323 -16.45 -21.51 -17.57
N ALA A 324 -15.58 -20.53 -17.33
CA ALA A 324 -15.99 -19.25 -16.75
C ALA A 324 -15.60 -18.11 -17.67
N LEU A 325 -16.47 -17.10 -17.75
CA LEU A 325 -16.20 -15.81 -18.33
C LEU A 325 -16.26 -14.77 -17.21
N ILE A 326 -15.22 -13.95 -17.11
CA ILE A 326 -15.13 -12.85 -16.16
C ILE A 326 -15.07 -11.57 -16.97
N GLN A 327 -16.01 -10.67 -16.74
CA GLN A 327 -15.98 -9.32 -17.29
C GLN A 327 -15.38 -8.40 -16.25
N PHE A 328 -14.18 -7.89 -16.53
CA PHE A 328 -13.59 -6.81 -15.77
C PHE A 328 -14.12 -5.46 -16.24
N VAL A 329 -13.99 -4.46 -15.37
CA VAL A 329 -14.31 -3.07 -15.66
C VAL A 329 -13.26 -2.46 -16.61
N GLN A 330 -12.02 -2.95 -16.62
CA GLN A 330 -10.93 -2.46 -17.48
C GLN A 330 -10.18 -3.61 -18.20
N PRO A 331 -9.75 -3.43 -19.46
CA PRO A 331 -8.94 -4.43 -20.18
C PRO A 331 -7.63 -4.81 -19.48
N ALA A 332 -6.97 -3.84 -18.83
CA ALA A 332 -5.73 -4.09 -18.09
C ALA A 332 -5.90 -5.13 -16.98
N HIS A 333 -7.05 -5.13 -16.28
CA HIS A 333 -7.37 -6.11 -15.23
C HIS A 333 -7.50 -7.54 -15.79
N ALA A 334 -8.12 -7.67 -16.97
CA ALA A 334 -8.24 -8.95 -17.65
C ALA A 334 -6.87 -9.48 -18.11
N LYS A 335 -5.97 -8.59 -18.57
CA LYS A 335 -4.61 -8.96 -18.99
C LYS A 335 -3.75 -9.47 -17.82
N MET A 336 -3.75 -8.79 -16.68
CA MET A 336 -3.00 -9.27 -15.51
C MET A 336 -3.54 -10.61 -14.97
N ALA A 337 -4.87 -10.76 -14.96
CA ALA A 337 -5.49 -12.02 -14.54
C ALA A 337 -5.16 -13.16 -15.52
N LEU A 338 -5.00 -12.86 -16.82
CA LEU A 338 -4.52 -13.82 -17.82
C LEU A 338 -3.10 -14.31 -17.49
N GLU A 339 -2.17 -13.37 -17.31
CA GLU A 339 -0.75 -13.66 -16.99
C GLU A 339 -0.67 -14.50 -15.70
N ALA A 340 -1.42 -14.12 -14.66
CA ALA A 340 -1.43 -14.87 -13.41
C ALA A 340 -1.99 -16.31 -13.55
N ILE A 341 -3.01 -16.53 -14.38
CA ILE A 341 -3.56 -17.88 -14.59
C ILE A 341 -2.61 -18.72 -15.43
N ASN A 342 -2.12 -18.16 -16.54
CA ASN A 342 -1.38 -18.94 -17.52
C ASN A 342 0.08 -19.16 -17.13
N ASP A 343 0.73 -18.14 -16.58
CA ASP A 343 2.18 -18.14 -16.36
C ASP A 343 2.47 -18.58 -14.92
N MET A 344 1.68 -18.09 -13.96
CA MET A 344 1.88 -18.36 -12.53
C MET A 344 1.00 -19.48 -11.99
N LYS A 345 0.11 -20.06 -12.82
CA LYS A 345 -0.75 -21.20 -12.46
C LYS A 345 -1.57 -20.97 -11.17
N VAL A 346 -2.01 -19.74 -10.90
CA VAL A 346 -2.72 -19.38 -9.64
C VAL A 346 -4.05 -20.11 -9.42
N LEU A 347 -4.62 -20.73 -10.47
CA LEU A 347 -5.83 -21.55 -10.42
C LEU A 347 -5.55 -23.06 -10.58
N GLY A 348 -4.28 -23.46 -10.57
CA GLY A 348 -3.80 -24.81 -10.80
C GLY A 348 -3.24 -25.04 -12.21
N GLU A 349 -2.33 -26.01 -12.31
CA GLU A 349 -1.55 -26.34 -13.53
C GLU A 349 -2.38 -26.54 -14.79
N THR A 350 -3.57 -27.13 -14.64
CA THR A 350 -4.42 -27.52 -15.76
C THR A 350 -5.37 -26.42 -16.22
N VAL A 351 -5.43 -25.29 -15.50
CA VAL A 351 -6.36 -24.19 -15.79
C VAL A 351 -5.66 -23.18 -16.69
N VAL A 352 -6.28 -22.88 -17.84
CA VAL A 352 -5.79 -21.84 -18.74
C VAL A 352 -6.86 -20.77 -18.98
N ALA A 353 -6.42 -19.56 -19.30
CA ALA A 353 -7.29 -18.45 -19.63
C ALA A 353 -6.92 -17.82 -20.98
N ARG A 354 -7.86 -17.07 -21.55
CA ARG A 354 -7.67 -16.25 -22.76
C ARG A 354 -8.51 -14.99 -22.68
N LEU A 355 -8.07 -13.92 -23.32
CA LEU A 355 -8.89 -12.70 -23.45
C LEU A 355 -10.05 -12.91 -24.43
N GLY A 356 -11.12 -12.14 -24.24
CA GLY A 356 -12.17 -11.96 -25.24
C GLY A 356 -11.58 -11.37 -26.52
N LYS A 357 -12.16 -11.73 -27.67
CA LYS A 357 -11.74 -11.18 -28.96
C LYS A 357 -12.54 -9.92 -29.26
N SER A 358 -11.86 -8.84 -29.61
CA SER A 358 -12.46 -7.71 -30.32
C SER A 358 -12.99 -8.23 -31.67
N GLY A 359 -14.27 -8.02 -31.91
CA GLY A 359 -14.94 -8.43 -33.15
C GLY A 359 -14.55 -7.58 -34.34
#